data_AF-A0A0G1TMP1-F1
#
_entry.id   AF-A0A0G1TMP1-F1
#
_cell.length_a   1.000
_cell.length_b   1.000
_cell.length_c   1.000
_cell.angle_alpha   90.00
_cell.angle_beta   90.00
_cell.angle_gamma   90.00
#
_symmetry.space_group_name_H-M   'P 1'
#
loop_
_entity.id
_entity.type
_entity.pdbx_description
1 polymer ?
#
loop_
_entity_poly.entity_id
_entity_poly.type
_entity_poly.pdbx_seq_one_letter_code
_entity_poly.pdbx_strand_id
1 'polypeptide(L)'
;MQAIIKVGSSQYIVEPGQELLVDHAKVDAVLFPDGAKVAIKDLGQVKGRKVRVAKYKAKSRYRKVRGFKPVYHKIKIEKITVDSREKRV
;
A
#
# COMPACT_ATOMS: atom_id res chain seq x y z
N MET A 1 3.79 18.62 2.66
CA MET A 1 4.24 18.27 1.29
C MET A 1 3.78 16.86 1.02
N GLN A 2 3.10 16.63 -0.10
CA GLN A 2 2.51 15.33 -0.44
C GLN A 2 3.21 14.73 -1.67
N ALA A 3 3.19 13.41 -1.76
CA ALA A 3 3.62 12.67 -2.94
C ALA A 3 2.59 11.60 -3.30
N ILE A 4 2.60 11.16 -4.56
CA ILE A 4 1.82 10.02 -5.04
C ILE A 4 2.81 8.90 -5.33
N ILE A 5 2.71 7.81 -4.56
CA ILE A 5 3.52 6.61 -4.75
C ILE A 5 2.69 5.50 -5.36
N LYS A 6 3.29 4.71 -6.24
CA LYS A 6 2.70 3.50 -6.81
C LYS A 6 3.31 2.27 -6.15
N VAL A 7 2.44 1.43 -5.60
CA VAL A 7 2.80 0.13 -5.02
C VAL A 7 1.94 -0.93 -5.67
N GLY A 8 2.56 -1.77 -6.52
CA GLY A 8 1.87 -2.68 -7.41
C GLY A 8 0.92 -1.93 -8.35
N SER A 9 -0.36 -2.29 -8.29
CA SER A 9 -1.43 -1.66 -9.09
C SER A 9 -2.04 -0.43 -8.44
N SER A 10 -1.80 -0.18 -7.15
CA SER A 10 -2.47 0.87 -6.38
C SER A 10 -1.60 2.10 -6.20
N GLN A 11 -2.22 3.28 -6.17
CA GLN A 11 -1.57 4.55 -5.91
C GLN A 11 -2.01 5.10 -4.55
N TYR A 12 -1.07 5.72 -3.83
CA TYR A 12 -1.31 6.29 -2.51
C TYR A 12 -0.82 7.73 -2.45
N ILE A 13 -1.66 8.61 -1.91
CA ILE A 13 -1.26 9.95 -1.49
C ILE A 13 -0.59 9.82 -0.13
N VAL A 14 0.63 10.32 0.00
CA VAL A 14 1.45 10.11 1.20
C VAL A 14 2.06 11.40 1.71
N GLU A 15 2.15 11.47 3.05
CA GLU A 15 2.81 12.54 3.79
C GLU A 15 4.02 11.98 4.58
N PRO A 16 5.08 12.79 4.79
CA PRO A 16 6.22 12.37 5.59
C PRO A 16 5.78 12.11 7.05
N GLY A 17 6.18 10.98 7.60
CA GLY A 17 5.80 10.51 8.93
C GLY A 17 4.59 9.58 8.95
N GLN A 18 3.85 9.45 7.85
CA GLN A 18 2.66 8.60 7.77
C GLN A 18 3.02 7.11 7.74
N GLU A 19 2.18 6.30 8.38
CA GLU A 19 2.23 4.84 8.32
C GLU A 19 1.11 4.30 7.44
N LEU A 20 1.43 3.34 6.57
CA LEU A 20 0.53 2.79 5.57
C LEU A 20 0.61 1.26 5.56
N LEU A 21 -0.52 0.63 5.25
CA LEU A 21 -0.58 -0.80 4.95
C LEU A 21 -0.65 -0.96 3.44
N VAL A 22 0.33 -1.66 2.88
CA VAL A 22 0.44 -1.93 1.44
C VAL A 22 0.62 -3.41 1.17
N ASP A 23 0.36 -3.85 -0.05
CA ASP A 23 0.45 -5.27 -0.41
C ASP A 23 1.91 -5.74 -0.58
N HIS A 24 2.81 -4.87 -1.02
CA HIS A 24 4.22 -5.20 -1.30
C HIS A 24 5.18 -4.28 -0.53
N ALA A 25 6.33 -4.82 -0.13
CA ALA A 25 7.36 -4.06 0.58
C ALA A 25 8.04 -2.99 -0.28
N LYS A 26 8.10 -3.18 -1.60
CA LYS A 26 8.81 -2.32 -2.52
C LYS A 26 7.85 -1.31 -3.16
N VAL A 27 8.32 -0.08 -3.31
CA VAL A 27 7.66 0.95 -4.10
C VAL A 27 8.19 0.89 -5.51
N ASP A 28 7.30 0.82 -6.49
CA ASP A 28 7.67 0.63 -7.88
C ASP A 28 8.01 1.95 -8.56
N ALA A 29 7.21 3.00 -8.29
CA ALA A 29 7.41 4.32 -8.87
C ALA A 29 6.86 5.43 -7.97
N VAL A 30 7.48 6.60 -8.04
CA VAL A 30 6.92 7.86 -7.56
C VAL A 30 6.32 8.56 -8.77
N LEU A 31 5.03 8.86 -8.73
CA LEU A 31 4.30 9.46 -9.84
C LEU A 31 4.19 10.96 -9.71
N PHE A 32 4.29 11.49 -8.49
CA PHE A 32 4.26 12.92 -8.24
C PHE A 32 4.93 13.24 -6.91
N PRO A 33 5.71 14.33 -6.81
CA PRO A 33 6.19 15.21 -7.89
C PRO A 33 7.23 14.56 -8.82
N ASP A 34 7.38 15.05 -10.05
CA ASP A 34 8.44 14.60 -10.96
C ASP A 34 9.84 14.81 -10.35
N GLY A 35 10.72 13.83 -10.52
CA GLY A 35 12.07 13.85 -9.94
C GLY A 35 12.12 13.66 -8.41
N ALA A 36 10.99 13.32 -7.77
CA ALA A 36 10.95 13.10 -6.34
C ALA A 36 11.45 11.71 -5.94
N LYS A 37 12.24 11.66 -4.86
CA LYS A 37 12.66 10.43 -4.18
C LYS A 37 11.95 10.34 -2.84
N VAL A 38 11.39 9.17 -2.54
CA VAL A 38 10.71 8.90 -1.27
C VAL A 38 11.53 7.89 -0.48
N ALA A 39 12.01 8.30 0.69
CA ALA A 39 12.71 7.45 1.64
C ALA A 39 11.70 6.73 2.54
N ILE A 40 11.85 5.41 2.63
CA ILE A 40 10.84 4.52 3.20
C ILE A 40 11.49 3.53 4.15
N LYS A 41 10.82 3.26 5.27
CA LYS A 41 11.19 2.23 6.22
C LYS A 41 10.12 1.14 6.25
N ASP A 42 10.51 -0.10 5.95
CA ASP A 42 9.66 -1.28 6.13
C ASP A 42 9.66 -1.67 7.62
N LEU A 43 8.47 -1.72 8.22
CA LEU A 43 8.25 -2.14 9.61
C LEU A 43 7.88 -3.64 9.69
N GLY A 44 7.72 -4.31 8.55
CA GLY A 44 7.50 -5.74 8.44
C GLY A 44 6.08 -6.13 8.04
N GLN A 45 5.86 -7.45 7.96
CA GLN A 45 4.58 -8.04 7.57
C GLN A 45 3.59 -8.11 8.73
N VAL A 46 2.36 -7.74 8.44
CA VAL A 46 1.23 -7.75 9.37
C VAL A 46 0.01 -8.40 8.74
N LYS A 47 -0.73 -9.16 9.55
CA LYS A 47 -1.98 -9.78 9.12
C LYS A 47 -3.12 -8.79 9.29
N GLY A 48 -3.86 -8.54 8.22
CA GLY A 48 -5.04 -7.71 8.25
C GLY A 48 -6.24 -8.37 8.95
N ARG A 49 -7.37 -7.69 8.89
CA ARG A 49 -8.62 -8.16 9.48
C ARG A 49 -9.08 -9.45 8.78
N LYS A 50 -9.49 -10.45 9.56
CA LYS A 50 -10.04 -11.71 9.02
C LYS A 50 -11.41 -11.43 8.40
N VAL A 51 -11.58 -11.77 7.13
CA VAL A 51 -12.85 -11.70 6.41
C VAL A 51 -13.47 -13.10 6.39
N ARG A 52 -14.70 -13.23 6.89
CA ARG A 52 -15.43 -14.50 6.90
C ARG A 52 -16.22 -14.63 5.60
N VAL A 53 -15.87 -15.61 4.78
CA VAL A 53 -16.53 -15.88 3.50
C VAL A 53 -17.44 -17.09 3.67
N ALA A 54 -18.75 -16.89 3.57
CA ALA A 54 -19.74 -17.96 3.60
C ALA A 54 -20.35 -18.14 2.20
N LYS A 55 -20.32 -19.38 1.68
CA LYS A 55 -20.98 -19.76 0.44
C LYS A 55 -22.17 -20.64 0.77
N TYR A 56 -23.34 -20.32 0.22
CA TYR A 56 -24.58 -21.07 0.41
C TYR A 56 -25.28 -21.24 -0.95
N LYS A 57 -25.86 -22.41 -1.19
CA LYS A 57 -26.76 -22.67 -2.31
C LYS A 57 -28.06 -23.26 -1.76
N ALA A 58 -29.19 -22.67 -2.15
CA ALA A 58 -30.51 -23.09 -1.71
C ALA A 58 -30.83 -24.51 -2.21
N LYS A 59 -31.50 -25.31 -1.37
CA LYS A 59 -32.02 -26.67 -1.66
C LYS A 59 -30.99 -27.71 -2.10
N SER A 60 -29.70 -27.36 -2.20
CA SER A 60 -28.63 -28.29 -2.58
C SER A 60 -27.79 -28.78 -1.38
N ARG A 61 -28.20 -28.46 -0.14
CA ARG A 61 -27.46 -28.69 1.12
C ARG A 61 -26.02 -28.12 1.15
N TYR A 62 -25.61 -27.37 0.11
CA TYR A 62 -24.26 -26.84 0.00
C TYR A 62 -24.12 -25.56 0.81
N ARG A 63 -23.36 -25.66 1.89
CA ARG A 63 -22.93 -24.54 2.73
C ARG A 63 -21.46 -24.72 3.08
N LYS A 64 -20.62 -23.73 2.81
CA LYS A 64 -19.18 -23.75 3.14
C LYS A 64 -18.78 -22.42 3.74
N VAL A 65 -18.08 -22.45 4.87
CA VAL A 65 -17.52 -21.26 5.51
C VAL A 65 -16.00 -21.34 5.42
N ARG A 66 -15.37 -20.28 4.93
CA ARG A 66 -13.92 -20.12 4.86
C ARG A 66 -13.53 -18.78 5.50
N GLY A 67 -12.32 -18.72 6.03
CA GLY A 67 -11.71 -17.46 6.46
C GLY A 67 -10.67 -17.03 5.45
N PHE A 68 -10.71 -15.78 5.02
CA PHE A 68 -9.61 -15.12 4.34
C PHE A 68 -8.94 -14.16 5.32
N LYS A 69 -7.61 -14.17 5.39
CA LYS A 69 -6.86 -13.21 6.21
C LYS A 69 -5.73 -12.62 5.35
N PRO A 70 -5.84 -11.36 4.89
CA PRO A 70 -4.84 -10.76 4.05
C PRO A 70 -3.54 -10.52 4.84
N VAL A 71 -2.42 -10.55 4.12
CA VAL A 71 -1.09 -10.19 4.63
C VAL A 71 -0.71 -8.89 3.95
N TYR A 72 -0.30 -7.92 4.75
CA TYR A 72 0.14 -6.60 4.31
C TYR A 72 1.55 -6.34 4.83
N HIS A 73 2.24 -5.38 4.22
CA HIS A 73 3.45 -4.77 4.75
C HIS A 73 3.08 -3.43 5.39
N LYS A 74 3.58 -3.21 6.61
CA LYS A 74 3.45 -1.92 7.27
C LYS A 74 4.67 -1.08 6.92
N ILE A 75 4.43 0.05 6.29
CA ILE A 75 5.48 0.92 5.79
C ILE A 75 5.36 2.30 6.44
N LYS A 76 6.50 2.91 6.76
CA LYS A 76 6.60 4.29 7.23
C LYS A 76 7.32 5.14 6.20
N ILE A 77 6.74 6.28 5.84
CA ILE A 77 7.37 7.27 4.97
C ILE A 77 8.24 8.19 5.83
N GLU A 78 9.54 8.24 5.57
CA GLU A 78 10.47 9.06 6.37
C GLU A 78 10.65 10.45 5.79
N LYS A 79 11.05 10.53 4.52
CA LYS A 79 11.35 11.80 3.85
C LYS A 79 10.93 11.76 2.39
N ILE A 80 10.54 12.92 1.89
CA ILE A 80 10.29 13.17 0.47
C ILE A 80 11.29 14.24 0.04
N THR A 81 12.12 13.93 -0.95
CA THR A 81 13.12 14.84 -1.50
C THR A 81 12.78 15.13 -2.95
N VAL A 82 12.77 16.40 -3.33
CA VAL A 82 12.60 16.83 -4.73
C VAL A 82 13.93 17.44 -5.18
N ASP A 83 14.54 16.87 -6.21
CA ASP A 83 15.73 17.44 -6.85
C ASP A 83 15.30 18.70 -7.62
N SER A 84 15.48 19.88 -7.02
CA SER A 84 14.99 21.17 -7.53
C SER A 84 15.80 21.75 -8.71
N ARG A 85 16.71 20.97 -9.31
CA ARG A 85 17.63 21.43 -10.36
C ARG A 85 17.03 21.50 -11.76
N GLU A 86 15.90 20.82 -12.02
CA GLU A 86 15.33 20.70 -13.38
C GLU A 86 14.31 21.81 -13.75
N LYS A 87 13.94 22.70 -12.83
CA LYS A 87 12.97 23.79 -13.10
C LYS A 87 13.58 25.18 -13.32
N ARG A 88 14.84 25.26 -13.79
CA ARG A 88 15.44 26.51 -14.28
C ARG A 88 15.39 26.54 -15.80
N VAL A 89 14.24 26.92 -16.36
CA VAL A 89 14.11 27.45 -17.73
C VAL A 89 13.09 28.58 -17.68
#